data_AF-A0A950A4F9-F1
#
_entry.id   AF-A0A950A4F9-F1
#
_cell.length_a   1.000
_cell.length_b   1.000
_cell.length_c   1.000
_cell.angle_alpha   90.00
_cell.angle_beta   90.00
_cell.angle_gamma   90.00
#
_symmetry.space_group_name_H-M   'P 1'
#
loop_
_entity.id
_entity.type
_entity.pdbx_description
1 polymer ?
#
loop_
_entity_poly.entity_id
_entity_poly.type
_entity_poly.pdbx_seq_one_letter_code
_entity_poly.pdbx_strand_id
1 'polypeptide(L)' 'MSSLHLIYCQKVVEQMLRDRRPLAEVEDYIEDCSLDEMEKAGLWMLAWAHQDQATQLRLAREMLALASTMSSTAA' A
#
# COMPACT_ATOMS: atom_id res chain seq x y z
N MET A 1 -1.58 14.49 13.84
CA MET A 1 -2.03 13.33 14.64
C MET A 1 -0.86 12.84 15.51
N SER A 2 -1.10 11.94 16.48
CA SER A 2 -0.06 11.48 17.41
C SER A 2 0.90 10.52 16.71
N SER A 3 2.21 10.78 16.77
CA SER A 3 3.25 9.91 16.22
C SER A 3 3.18 8.46 16.74
N LEU A 4 2.52 8.23 17.88
CA LEU A 4 2.29 6.89 18.42
C LEU A 4 1.32 6.05 17.57
N HIS A 5 0.37 6.68 16.88
CA HIS A 5 -0.59 5.98 16.01
C HIS A 5 0.10 5.42 14.78
N LEU A 6 0.94 6.23 14.11
CA LEU A 6 1.75 5.79 12.99
C LEU A 6 2.67 4.62 13.37
N ILE A 7 3.37 4.72 14.51
CA ILE A 7 4.26 3.65 15.00
C ILE A 7 3.48 2.35 15.22
N TYR A 8 2.25 2.43 15.74
CA TYR A 8 1.41 1.26 15.91
C TYR A 8 1.03 0.65 14.56
N CYS A 9 0.53 1.45 13.62
CA CYS A 9 0.13 0.98 12.29
C CYS A 9 1.30 0.35 11.53
N GLN A 10 2.49 0.96 11.60
CA GLN A 10 3.72 0.40 11.04
C GLN A 10 4.01 -1.00 11.59
N LYS A 11 3.92 -1.21 12.90
CA LYS A 11 4.16 -2.53 13.50
C LYS A 11 3.15 -3.58 13.04
N VAL A 12 1.89 -3.20 12.84
CA VAL A 12 0.87 -4.11 12.30
C VAL A 12 1.18 -4.47 10.85
N VAL A 13 1.49 -3.48 10.00
CA VAL A 13 1.92 -3.72 8.61
C VAL A 13 3.13 -4.65 8.55
N GLU A 14 4.17 -4.38 9.34
CA GLU A 14 5.36 -5.24 9.41
C GLU A 14 5.04 -6.66 9.88
N GLN A 15 4.04 -6.85 10.74
CA GLN A 15 3.58 -8.18 11.14
C GLN A 15 2.83 -8.87 10.01
N MET A 16 1.93 -8.17 9.31
CA MET A 16 1.20 -8.73 8.16
C MET A 16 2.15 -9.17 7.04
N LEU A 17 3.19 -8.39 6.77
CA LEU A 17 4.24 -8.74 5.81
C LEU A 17 5.03 -9.98 6.25
N ARG A 18 5.40 -10.07 7.54
CA ARG A 18 6.06 -11.25 8.10
C ARG A 18 5.19 -12.51 8.02
N ASP A 19 3.88 -12.34 8.21
CA ASP A 19 2.88 -13.41 8.09
C ASP A 19 2.56 -13.78 6.64
N ARG A 20 3.21 -13.10 5.66
CA ARG A 20 2.98 -13.27 4.21
C ARG A 20 1.52 -13.09 3.81
N ARG A 21 0.82 -12.16 4.46
CA ARG A 21 -0.55 -11.82 4.07
C ARG A 21 -0.57 -11.24 2.65
N PRO A 22 -1.65 -11.43 1.89
CA PRO A 22 -1.82 -10.79 0.59
C PRO A 22 -1.65 -9.28 0.68
N LEU A 23 -1.01 -8.68 -0.34
CA LEU A 23 -0.82 -7.22 -0.39
C LEU A 23 -2.14 -6.45 -0.32
N ALA A 24 -3.22 -6.98 -0.91
CA ALA A 24 -4.54 -6.39 -0.85
C ALA A 24 -5.05 -6.24 0.60
N GLU A 25 -4.81 -7.23 1.48
CA GLU A 25 -5.20 -7.11 2.89
C GLU A 25 -4.39 -6.02 3.61
N VAL A 26 -3.12 -5.84 3.23
CA VAL A 26 -2.24 -4.79 3.79
C VAL A 26 -2.70 -3.42 3.32
N GLU A 27 -3.06 -3.28 2.05
CA GLU A 27 -3.65 -2.08 1.46
C GLU A 27 -4.95 -1.69 2.16
N ASP A 28 -5.89 -2.63 2.31
CA ASP A 28 -7.16 -2.40 3.03
C ASP A 28 -6.89 -1.90 4.46
N TYR A 29 -5.94 -2.51 5.17
CA TYR A 29 -5.56 -2.07 6.51
C TYR A 29 -4.97 -0.65 6.53
N ILE A 30 -4.08 -0.32 5.59
CA ILE A 30 -3.49 1.04 5.50
C ILE A 30 -4.58 2.06 5.21
N GLU A 31 -5.55 1.72 4.36
CA GLU A 31 -6.62 2.65 3.98
C GLU A 31 -7.59 2.92 5.14
N ASP A 32 -7.88 1.90 5.94
CA ASP A 32 -8.69 2.02 7.16
C ASP A 32 -7.99 2.77 8.31
N CYS A 33 -6.66 2.93 8.25
CA CYS A 33 -5.94 3.69 9.26
C CYS A 33 -6.31 5.17 9.22
N SER A 34 -6.58 5.75 10.40
CA SER A 34 -6.79 7.19 10.57
C SER A 34 -5.46 7.94 10.57
N LEU A 35 -4.75 7.86 9.44
CA LEU A 35 -3.48 8.49 9.14
C LEU A 35 -3.65 9.49 8.00
N ASP A 36 -2.75 10.47 7.90
CA ASP A 36 -2.72 11.34 6.72
C ASP A 36 -2.14 10.63 5.49
N GLU A 37 -2.31 11.23 4.32
CA GLU A 37 -1.86 10.66 3.04
C GLU A 37 -0.36 10.40 2.99
N MET A 38 0.45 11.23 3.65
CA MET A 38 1.90 11.07 3.66
C MET A 38 2.32 9.89 4.54
N GLU A 39 1.66 9.73 5.68
CA GLU A 39 1.82 8.59 6.58
C GLU A 39 1.38 7.29 5.90
N LYS A 40 0.21 7.27 5.26
CA LYS A 40 -0.28 6.14 4.46
C LYS A 40 0.67 5.78 3.31
N ALA A 41 1.17 6.78 2.58
CA ALA A 41 2.15 6.58 1.52
C ALA A 41 3.44 5.93 2.05
N GLY A 42 3.91 6.33 3.24
CA GLY A 42 5.05 5.71 3.90
C GLY A 42 4.84 4.22 4.18
N LEU A 43 3.68 3.83 4.69
CA LEU A 43 3.31 2.43 4.94
C LEU A 43 3.19 1.64 3.63
N TRP A 44 2.65 2.26 2.59
CA TRP A 44 2.58 1.68 1.24
C TRP A 44 3.95 1.40 0.65
N MET A 45 4.90 2.33 0.77
CA MET A 45 6.28 2.12 0.33
C MET A 45 6.95 0.96 1.07
N LEU A 46 6.68 0.81 2.38
CA LEU A 46 7.18 -0.29 3.17
C LEU A 46 6.62 -1.64 2.67
N ALA A 47 5.31 -1.72 2.44
CA ALA A 47 4.65 -2.90 1.91
C ALA A 47 5.14 -3.25 0.49
N TRP A 48 5.37 -2.23 -0.35
CA TRP A 48 5.92 -2.36 -1.68
C TRP A 48 7.35 -2.90 -1.68
N ALA A 49 8.23 -2.35 -0.83
CA ALA A 49 9.63 -2.75 -0.73
C ALA A 49 9.82 -4.20 -0.25
N HIS A 50 8.81 -4.78 0.40
CA HIS A 50 8.81 -6.18 0.81
C HIS A 50 8.54 -7.16 -0.34
N GLN A 51 7.96 -6.70 -1.45
CA GLN A 51 7.67 -7.54 -2.61
C GLN A 51 8.93 -7.85 -3.41
N ASP A 52 8.93 -8.99 -4.11
CA ASP A 52 9.97 -9.28 -5.08
C ASP A 52 9.83 -8.36 -6.32
N GLN A 53 10.93 -8.20 -7.05
CA GLN A 53 11.01 -7.30 -8.20
C GLN A 53 9.99 -7.64 -9.31
N ALA A 54 9.68 -8.92 -9.53
CA ALA A 54 8.73 -9.31 -10.57
C ALA A 54 7.30 -8.94 -10.17
N THR A 55 6.95 -9.14 -8.91
CA THR A 55 5.67 -8.71 -8.34
C THR A 55 5.49 -7.19 -8.40
N GLN A 56 6.53 -6.44 -7.99
CA GLN A 56 6.52 -4.98 -8.12
C GLN A 56 6.27 -4.54 -9.57
N LEU A 57 7.02 -5.08 -10.53
CA LEU A 57 6.87 -4.68 -11.93
C LEU A 57 5.49 -5.02 -12.50
N ARG A 58 4.94 -6.20 -12.13
CA ARG A 58 3.60 -6.62 -12.55
C ARG A 58 2.53 -5.65 -12.03
N LEU A 59 2.52 -5.38 -10.73
CA LEU A 59 1.56 -4.49 -10.10
C LEU A 59 1.64 -3.06 -10.65
N ALA A 60 2.85 -2.54 -10.85
CA ALA A 60 3.03 -1.20 -11.43
C ALA A 60 2.41 -1.11 -12.84
N ARG A 61 2.57 -2.15 -13.66
CA ARG A 61 1.97 -2.22 -15.00
C ARG A 61 0.45 -2.32 -14.94
N GLU A 62 -0.10 -3.14 -14.05
CA GLU A 62 -1.54 -3.27 -13.84
C GLU A 62 -2.16 -1.93 -13.43
N MET A 63 -1.56 -1.23 -12.48
CA MET A 63 -2.00 0.09 -12.03
C MET A 63 -1.96 1.14 -13.14
N LEU A 64 -0.88 1.16 -13.95
CA LEU A 64 -0.78 2.06 -15.10
C LEU A 64 -1.84 1.78 -16.17
N ALA A 65 -2.16 0.51 -16.41
CA ALA A 65 -3.22 0.11 -17.35
C ALA A 65 -4.62 0.49 -16.84
N LEU A 66 -4.86 0.38 -15.53
CA LEU A 66 -6.10 0.84 -14.91
C LEU A 66 -6.24 2.36 -15.01
N ALA A 67 -5.19 3.11 -14.68
CA ALA A 67 -5.19 4.57 -14.74
C ALA A 67 -5.43 5.11 -16.17
N SER A 68 -4.85 4.47 -17.19
CA SER A 68 -5.07 4.86 -18.59
C SER A 68 -6.50 4.58 -19.05
N THR A 69 -7.12 3.50 -18.58
CA THR A 69 -8.53 3.16 -18.88
C THR A 69 -9.49 4.17 -18.25
N MET A 70 -9.26 4.54 -16.98
CA MET A 70 -10.08 5.54 -16.28
C MET A 70 -9.98 6.92 -16.94
N SER A 71 -8.78 7.32 -17.37
CA SER A 71 -8.56 8.57 -18.13
C SER A 71 -9.32 8.58 -19.46
N SER A 72 -9.40 7.45 -20.15
CA SER A 72 -10.10 7.33 -21.45
C SER A 72 -11.63 7.27 -21.34
N THR A 73 -12.19 7.06 -20.14
CA THR A 73 -13.65 6.99 -19.91
C THR A 73 -14.23 8.34 -19.45
N ALA A 74 -13.36 9.28 -19.04
CA ALA A 74 -13.72 10.62 -18.60
C ALA A 74 -13.67 11.69 -19.72
N ALA A 75 -13.38 11.28 -20.97
CA ALA A 75 -13.32 12.12 -22.16
C ALA A 75 -14.46 11.76 -23.14
#